data_AF-A0A938NRY2-F1
#
_entry.id   AF-A0A938NRY2-F1
#
_cell.length_a   1.000
_cell.length_b   1.000
_cell.length_c   1.000
_cell.angle_alpha   90.00
_cell.angle_beta   90.00
_cell.angle_gamma   90.00
#
_symmetry.space_group_name_H-M   'P 1'
#
loop_
_entity.id
_entity.type
_entity.pdbx_description
1 polymer ?
#
loop_
_entity_poly.entity_id
_entity_poly.type
_entity_poly.pdbx_seq_one_letter_code
_entity_poly.pdbx_strand_id
1 'polypeptide(L)'
;PYRYLSDDDSDDLIRLFEKIVKKGINLSIMAHFNHPIELEPPEVREAIKRILETGAQIRTQSPIIKHINDKPEIWSEMWRKQVNLSIIPYYLFIERNTGAQHFFAVKLVDAWNIFRKAYQSVSGICRTVRGPSMSSTPGKVQVLGVSEIKGEKVFVLRFIQGRNPEWVARPFFATYDENAKWLSDLKPAFGESKFFFEDDLLESFGIKYFDSEENDFE
;
A
#
# COMPACT_ATOMS: atom_id res chain seq x y z
N PRO A 1 -18.23 -7.69 -6.91
CA PRO A 1 -17.94 -9.04 -7.45
C PRO A 1 -18.79 -9.41 -8.67
N TYR A 2 -20.03 -8.90 -8.78
CA TYR A 2 -20.99 -9.21 -9.85
C TYR A 2 -20.49 -9.00 -11.29
N ARG A 3 -19.54 -8.09 -11.50
CA ARG A 3 -18.79 -7.92 -12.76
C ARG A 3 -18.23 -9.21 -13.36
N TYR A 4 -17.87 -10.16 -12.50
CA TYR A 4 -17.30 -11.44 -12.86
C TYR A 4 -18.31 -12.58 -12.75
N LEU A 5 -19.57 -12.30 -12.40
CA LEU A 5 -20.62 -13.29 -12.19
C LEU A 5 -21.80 -13.06 -13.13
N SER A 6 -22.54 -11.98 -12.93
CA SER A 6 -23.90 -11.81 -13.44
C SER A 6 -24.11 -10.58 -14.32
N ASP A 7 -23.15 -9.65 -14.42
CA ASP A 7 -23.24 -8.53 -15.36
C ASP A 7 -23.35 -9.07 -16.80
N ASP A 8 -24.07 -8.37 -17.69
CA ASP A 8 -24.45 -8.87 -19.02
C ASP A 8 -23.27 -9.39 -19.86
N ASP A 9 -22.08 -8.80 -19.72
CA ASP A 9 -20.86 -9.15 -20.44
C ASP A 9 -19.83 -9.91 -19.57
N SER A 10 -20.24 -10.40 -18.40
CA SER A 10 -19.42 -11.16 -17.45
C SER A 10 -18.73 -12.36 -18.12
N ASP A 11 -19.47 -13.14 -18.91
CA ASP A 11 -18.94 -14.29 -19.63
C ASP A 11 -17.90 -13.88 -20.69
N ASP A 12 -18.13 -12.78 -21.39
CA ASP A 12 -17.20 -12.25 -22.39
C ASP A 12 -15.90 -11.77 -21.75
N LEU A 13 -15.99 -11.14 -20.57
CA LEU A 13 -14.82 -10.74 -19.80
C LEU A 13 -13.98 -11.94 -19.37
N ILE A 14 -14.61 -13.01 -18.87
CA ILE A 14 -13.91 -14.24 -18.46
C ILE A 14 -13.28 -14.93 -19.68
N ARG A 15 -13.98 -14.99 -20.82
CA ARG A 15 -13.40 -15.46 -22.10
C ARG A 15 -12.18 -14.63 -22.53
N LEU A 16 -12.21 -13.31 -22.33
CA LEU A 16 -11.08 -12.45 -22.61
C LEU A 16 -9.88 -12.78 -21.70
N PHE A 17 -10.11 -13.02 -20.41
CA PHE A 17 -9.05 -13.41 -19.47
C PHE A 17 -8.36 -14.70 -19.90
N GLU A 18 -9.15 -15.73 -20.23
CA GLU A 18 -8.60 -16.97 -20.78
C GLU A 18 -7.78 -16.75 -22.05
N LYS A 19 -8.26 -15.89 -22.97
CA LYS A 19 -7.55 -15.59 -24.22
C LYS A 19 -6.20 -14.92 -23.96
N ILE A 20 -6.13 -14.02 -22.98
CA ILE A 20 -4.89 -13.36 -22.57
C ILE A 20 -3.92 -14.40 -22.01
N VAL A 21 -4.38 -15.23 -21.07
CA VAL A 21 -3.55 -16.26 -20.42
C VAL A 21 -3.09 -17.32 -21.42
N LYS A 22 -3.95 -17.79 -22.34
CA LYS A 22 -3.60 -18.75 -23.41
C LYS A 22 -2.50 -18.24 -24.36
N LYS A 23 -2.31 -16.91 -24.45
CA LYS A 23 -1.19 -16.31 -25.20
C LYS A 23 0.13 -16.27 -24.41
N GLY A 24 0.17 -16.81 -23.20
CA GLY A 24 1.34 -16.77 -22.32
C GLY A 24 1.53 -15.43 -21.59
N ILE A 25 0.52 -14.56 -21.60
CA ILE A 25 0.59 -13.26 -20.91
C ILE A 25 0.15 -13.45 -19.45
N ASN A 26 0.94 -12.94 -18.50
CA ASN A 26 0.57 -12.93 -17.09
C ASN A 26 -0.54 -11.89 -16.84
N LEU A 27 -1.79 -12.33 -16.75
CA LEU A 27 -2.91 -11.49 -16.35
C LEU A 27 -3.01 -11.44 -14.83
N SER A 28 -3.02 -10.23 -14.27
CA SER A 28 -3.13 -9.99 -12.84
C SER A 28 -4.21 -8.97 -12.53
N ILE A 29 -5.16 -9.34 -11.67
CA ILE A 29 -6.24 -8.48 -11.20
C ILE A 29 -5.85 -7.89 -9.85
N MET A 30 -5.91 -6.56 -9.71
CA MET A 30 -5.70 -5.88 -8.44
C MET A 30 -7.05 -5.70 -7.74
N ALA A 31 -7.29 -6.50 -6.70
CA ALA A 31 -8.46 -6.38 -5.85
C ALA A 31 -8.18 -5.47 -4.64
N HIS A 32 -9.25 -4.92 -4.08
CA HIS A 32 -9.21 -4.09 -2.88
C HIS A 32 -10.10 -4.74 -1.82
N PHE A 33 -9.51 -5.03 -0.65
CA PHE A 33 -10.25 -5.51 0.51
C PHE A 33 -9.77 -4.77 1.75
N ASN A 34 -10.66 -4.07 2.45
CA ASN A 34 -10.31 -3.31 3.64
C ASN A 34 -10.53 -4.10 4.92
N HIS A 35 -11.42 -5.09 4.91
CA HIS A 35 -11.75 -5.88 6.10
C HIS A 35 -11.96 -7.37 5.77
N PRO A 36 -11.58 -8.31 6.66
CA PRO A 36 -11.78 -9.75 6.48
C PRO A 36 -13.20 -10.20 6.15
N ILE A 37 -14.20 -9.41 6.58
CA ILE A 37 -15.63 -9.71 6.36
C ILE A 37 -16.01 -9.57 4.88
N GLU A 38 -15.30 -8.75 4.12
CA GLU A 38 -15.55 -8.54 2.68
C GLU A 38 -15.23 -9.79 1.85
N LEU A 39 -14.51 -10.76 2.41
CA LEU A 39 -14.19 -12.06 1.80
C LEU A 39 -15.21 -13.15 2.13
N GLU A 40 -16.20 -12.85 2.98
CA GLU A 40 -17.19 -13.82 3.46
C GLU A 40 -18.33 -14.09 2.46
N PRO A 41 -18.88 -13.08 1.75
CA PRO A 41 -20.00 -13.30 0.84
C PRO A 41 -19.71 -14.38 -0.21
N PRO A 42 -20.65 -15.31 -0.47
CA PRO A 42 -20.49 -16.36 -1.47
C PRO A 42 -20.13 -15.84 -2.85
N GLU A 43 -20.68 -14.69 -3.25
CA GLU A 43 -20.45 -14.04 -4.54
C GLU A 43 -19.00 -13.58 -4.69
N VAL A 44 -18.35 -13.17 -3.60
CA VAL A 44 -16.92 -12.81 -3.63
C VAL A 44 -16.09 -14.07 -3.87
N ARG A 45 -16.39 -15.16 -3.18
CA ARG A 45 -15.67 -16.44 -3.33
C ARG A 45 -15.85 -17.03 -4.73
N GLU A 46 -17.06 -16.97 -5.29
CA GLU A 46 -17.33 -17.47 -6.64
C GLU A 46 -16.62 -16.60 -7.69
N ALA A 47 -16.62 -15.26 -7.54
CA ALA A 47 -15.90 -14.38 -8.45
C ALA A 47 -14.38 -14.65 -8.42
N ILE A 48 -13.80 -14.85 -7.22
CA ILE A 48 -12.40 -15.22 -7.06
C ILE A 48 -12.10 -16.53 -7.80
N LYS A 49 -12.90 -17.58 -7.53
CA LYS A 49 -12.74 -18.88 -8.17
C LYS A 49 -12.77 -18.75 -9.70
N ARG A 50 -13.78 -18.07 -10.23
CA ARG A 50 -13.97 -17.90 -11.66
C ARG A 50 -12.83 -17.15 -12.34
N ILE A 51 -12.25 -16.13 -11.69
CA ILE A 51 -11.04 -15.45 -12.19
C ILE A 51 -9.85 -16.41 -12.20
N LEU A 52 -9.61 -17.13 -11.10
CA LEU A 52 -8.46 -18.02 -10.95
C LEU A 52 -8.50 -19.21 -11.94
N GLU A 53 -9.69 -19.72 -12.27
CA GLU A 53 -9.88 -20.80 -13.25
C GLU A 53 -9.42 -20.41 -14.67
N THR A 54 -9.36 -19.12 -14.99
CA THR A 54 -8.78 -18.64 -16.26
C THR A 54 -7.26 -18.73 -16.30
N GLY A 55 -6.62 -18.96 -15.15
CA GLY A 55 -5.17 -18.87 -14.94
C GLY A 55 -4.67 -17.46 -14.61
N ALA A 56 -5.55 -16.47 -14.50
CA ALA A 56 -5.22 -15.14 -13.99
C ALA A 56 -4.85 -15.18 -12.50
N GLN A 57 -4.06 -14.21 -12.06
CA GLN A 57 -3.69 -14.04 -10.65
C GLN A 57 -4.50 -12.91 -10.01
N ILE A 58 -4.80 -13.03 -8.72
CA ILE A 58 -5.40 -11.94 -7.95
C ILE A 58 -4.36 -11.44 -6.94
N ARG A 59 -4.11 -10.13 -6.94
CA ARG A 59 -3.30 -9.43 -5.94
C ARG A 59 -4.18 -8.47 -5.16
N THR A 60 -3.83 -8.18 -3.91
CA THR A 60 -4.63 -7.28 -3.06
C THR A 60 -3.85 -6.10 -2.54
N GLN A 61 -4.53 -4.97 -2.51
CA GLN A 61 -4.05 -3.77 -1.85
C GLN A 61 -5.13 -3.18 -0.95
N SER A 62 -4.71 -2.56 0.14
CA SER A 62 -5.63 -1.89 1.04
C SER A 62 -4.92 -0.72 1.73
N PRO A 63 -5.57 0.44 1.85
CA PRO A 63 -5.15 1.43 2.83
C PRO A 63 -5.38 0.92 4.25
N ILE A 64 -4.57 1.38 5.19
CA ILE A 64 -4.87 1.36 6.61
C ILE A 64 -5.74 2.57 6.94
N ILE A 65 -6.90 2.29 7.52
CA ILE A 65 -7.96 3.25 7.79
C ILE A 65 -8.34 3.12 9.26
N LYS A 66 -8.27 4.23 9.98
CA LYS A 66 -8.69 4.32 11.38
C LYS A 66 -10.16 3.89 11.52
N HIS A 67 -10.48 3.19 12.59
CA HIS A 67 -11.81 2.65 12.88
C HIS A 67 -12.31 1.51 11.96
N ILE A 68 -11.60 1.18 10.87
CA ILE A 68 -11.98 0.09 9.96
C ILE A 68 -11.02 -1.10 10.11
N ASN A 69 -9.72 -0.87 9.92
CA ASN A 69 -8.71 -1.93 9.90
C ASN A 69 -7.42 -1.54 10.61
N ASP A 70 -7.48 -0.62 11.58
CA ASP A 70 -6.35 -0.12 12.35
C ASP A 70 -5.91 -1.04 13.51
N LYS A 71 -6.08 -2.36 13.34
CA LYS A 71 -5.67 -3.38 14.33
C LYS A 71 -4.84 -4.49 13.69
N PRO A 72 -3.74 -4.95 14.31
CA PRO A 72 -2.90 -6.02 13.77
C PRO A 72 -3.67 -7.30 13.44
N GLU A 73 -4.65 -7.65 14.27
CA GLU A 73 -5.41 -8.89 14.18
C GLU A 73 -6.24 -8.92 12.89
N ILE A 74 -6.87 -7.79 12.55
CA ILE A 74 -7.67 -7.61 11.33
C ILE A 74 -6.81 -7.87 10.09
N TRP A 75 -5.61 -7.27 10.01
CA TRP A 75 -4.69 -7.49 8.90
C TRP A 75 -4.22 -8.93 8.81
N SER A 76 -3.85 -9.52 9.95
CA SER A 76 -3.39 -10.90 9.98
C SER A 76 -4.47 -11.89 9.55
N GLU A 77 -5.72 -11.67 9.95
CA GLU A 77 -6.87 -12.48 9.52
C GLU A 77 -7.13 -12.28 8.03
N MET A 78 -7.14 -11.03 7.56
CA MET A 78 -7.39 -10.69 6.17
C MET A 78 -6.36 -11.34 5.24
N TRP A 79 -5.06 -11.23 5.55
CA TRP A 79 -4.01 -11.83 4.72
C TRP A 79 -4.09 -13.36 4.71
N ARG A 80 -4.42 -14.01 5.84
CA ARG A 80 -4.64 -15.46 5.88
C ARG A 80 -5.84 -15.87 5.02
N LYS A 81 -6.97 -15.16 5.13
CA LYS A 81 -8.16 -15.42 4.30
C LYS A 81 -7.85 -15.23 2.81
N GLN A 82 -7.12 -14.17 2.44
CA GLN A 82 -6.68 -13.91 1.06
C GLN A 82 -5.81 -15.06 0.54
N VAL A 83 -4.78 -15.47 1.27
CA VAL A 83 -3.90 -16.58 0.87
C VAL A 83 -4.66 -17.89 0.74
N ASN A 84 -5.59 -18.19 1.66
CA ASN A 84 -6.44 -19.39 1.58
C ASN A 84 -7.34 -19.40 0.33
N LEU A 85 -7.63 -18.23 -0.23
CA LEU A 85 -8.38 -18.05 -1.47
C LEU A 85 -7.47 -17.90 -2.70
N SER A 86 -6.17 -18.24 -2.58
CA SER A 86 -5.16 -18.08 -3.64
C SER A 86 -4.96 -16.63 -4.12
N ILE A 87 -5.26 -15.67 -3.25
CA ILE A 87 -5.04 -14.24 -3.48
C ILE A 87 -3.71 -13.85 -2.85
N ILE A 88 -2.93 -13.01 -3.53
CA ILE A 88 -1.59 -12.58 -3.11
C ILE A 88 -1.65 -11.20 -2.44
N PRO A 89 -1.43 -11.09 -1.11
CA PRO A 89 -1.28 -9.80 -0.45
C PRO A 89 -0.14 -8.99 -1.07
N TYR A 90 -0.42 -7.78 -1.55
CA TYR A 90 0.55 -6.97 -2.30
C TYR A 90 0.92 -5.66 -1.60
N TYR A 91 -0.04 -4.83 -1.23
CA TYR A 91 0.24 -3.55 -0.56
C TYR A 91 -0.63 -3.30 0.67
N LEU A 92 0.02 -2.81 1.73
CA LEU A 92 -0.61 -2.00 2.76
C LEU A 92 -0.20 -0.55 2.51
N PHE A 93 -1.17 0.30 2.21
CA PHE A 93 -0.97 1.72 1.99
C PHE A 93 -1.29 2.53 3.25
N ILE A 94 -0.57 3.62 3.46
CA ILE A 94 -1.07 4.75 4.25
C ILE A 94 -2.08 5.48 3.36
N GLU A 95 -3.22 5.87 3.94
CA GLU A 95 -4.23 6.65 3.23
C GLU A 95 -3.70 8.05 2.92
N ARG A 96 -3.88 8.50 1.67
CA ARG A 96 -3.64 9.89 1.28
C ARG A 96 -4.81 10.75 1.82
N ASN A 97 -4.54 11.97 2.26
CA ASN A 97 -5.60 12.91 2.58
C ASN A 97 -6.53 13.15 1.38
N THR A 98 -7.82 12.87 1.54
CA THR A 98 -8.89 13.21 0.57
C THR A 98 -10.05 13.99 1.22
N GLY A 99 -9.79 14.79 2.25
CA GLY A 99 -10.77 15.63 2.98
C GLY A 99 -10.97 15.16 4.42
N ALA A 100 -11.41 13.92 4.63
CA ALA A 100 -11.73 13.37 5.97
C ALA A 100 -10.52 12.84 6.78
N GLN A 101 -9.32 13.41 6.58
CA GLN A 101 -8.07 12.93 7.19
C GLN A 101 -8.12 12.88 8.71
N HIS A 102 -8.80 13.84 9.34
CA HIS A 102 -8.93 13.92 10.79
C HIS A 102 -9.61 12.69 11.39
N PHE A 103 -10.50 12.03 10.63
CA PHE A 103 -11.26 10.87 11.06
C PHE A 103 -10.60 9.54 10.66
N PHE A 104 -10.05 9.45 9.44
CA PHE A 104 -9.59 8.18 8.88
C PHE A 104 -8.07 7.95 8.93
N ALA A 105 -7.27 9.00 9.14
CA ALA A 105 -5.83 8.85 9.07
C ALA A 105 -5.24 8.13 10.29
N VAL A 106 -4.21 7.33 10.01
CA VAL A 106 -3.39 6.63 11.00
C VAL A 106 -1.99 7.24 10.99
N LYS A 107 -1.42 7.48 12.18
CA LYS A 107 -0.04 7.98 12.31
C LYS A 107 0.94 6.98 11.72
N LEU A 108 2.04 7.47 11.13
CA LEU A 108 3.03 6.61 10.46
C LEU A 108 3.63 5.57 11.42
N VAL A 109 3.92 5.97 12.67
CA VAL A 109 4.43 5.07 13.71
C VAL A 109 3.43 3.98 14.06
N ASP A 110 2.13 4.31 14.14
CA ASP A 110 1.07 3.35 14.47
C ASP A 110 0.85 2.37 13.32
N ALA A 111 0.80 2.87 12.09
CA ALA A 111 0.68 2.03 10.90
C ALA A 111 1.85 1.05 10.78
N TRP A 112 3.08 1.48 11.08
CA TRP A 112 4.24 0.59 11.13
C TRP A 112 4.12 -0.45 12.24
N ASN A 113 3.70 -0.04 13.44
CA ASN A 113 3.48 -0.96 14.57
C ASN A 113 2.41 -2.02 14.25
N ILE A 114 1.31 -1.60 13.62
CA ILE A 114 0.22 -2.48 13.19
C ILE A 114 0.72 -3.48 12.15
N PHE A 115 1.37 -2.98 11.10
CA PHE A 115 1.97 -3.82 10.07
C PHE A 115 2.95 -4.84 10.66
N ARG A 116 3.90 -4.39 11.51
CA ARG A 116 4.92 -5.24 12.14
C ARG A 116 4.28 -6.37 12.96
N LYS A 117 3.31 -6.05 13.82
CA LYS A 117 2.63 -7.04 14.65
C LYS A 117 1.83 -8.05 13.81
N ALA A 118 1.09 -7.56 12.80
CA ALA A 118 0.36 -8.44 11.88
C ALA A 118 1.31 -9.38 11.14
N TYR A 119 2.41 -8.84 10.60
CA TYR A 119 3.41 -9.56 9.81
C TYR A 119 4.14 -10.65 10.62
N GLN A 120 4.40 -10.39 11.92
CA GLN A 120 4.95 -11.37 12.85
C GLN A 120 4.02 -12.57 13.09
N SER A 121 2.70 -12.35 13.05
CA SER A 121 1.71 -13.38 13.37
C SER A 121 1.36 -14.32 12.21
N VAL A 122 1.75 -14.01 10.97
CA VAL A 122 1.40 -14.78 9.77
C VAL A 122 2.58 -15.62 9.24
N SER A 123 2.26 -16.65 8.44
CA SER A 123 3.27 -17.50 7.79
C SER A 123 4.00 -16.75 6.66
N GLY A 124 5.14 -17.28 6.20
CA GLY A 124 5.92 -16.70 5.11
C GLY A 124 5.15 -16.48 3.81
N ILE A 125 4.10 -17.28 3.55
CA ILE A 125 3.27 -17.13 2.34
C ILE A 125 2.44 -15.83 2.37
N CYS A 126 2.00 -15.38 3.55
CA CYS A 126 1.27 -14.11 3.70
C CYS A 126 2.19 -12.88 3.60
N ARG A 127 3.50 -13.07 3.70
CA ARG A 127 4.51 -12.02 3.85
C ARG A 127 4.97 -11.41 2.51
N THR A 128 4.21 -11.62 1.43
CA THR A 128 4.44 -10.97 0.13
C THR A 128 4.04 -9.49 0.14
N VAL A 129 3.21 -9.07 1.11
CA VAL A 129 2.73 -7.70 1.27
C VAL A 129 3.88 -6.73 1.56
N ARG A 130 3.86 -5.59 0.88
CA ARG A 130 4.78 -4.48 1.10
C ARG A 130 4.05 -3.37 1.85
N GLY A 131 4.62 -2.88 2.93
CA GLY A 131 4.02 -1.78 3.68
C GLY A 131 4.67 -1.53 5.03
N PRO A 132 4.14 -0.56 5.79
CA PRO A 132 3.20 0.45 5.28
C PRO A 132 3.90 1.37 4.26
N SER A 133 3.18 1.78 3.21
CA SER A 133 3.75 2.59 2.13
C SER A 133 2.84 3.75 1.71
N MET A 134 3.43 4.85 1.28
CA MET A 134 2.75 6.05 0.80
C MET A 134 2.99 6.18 -0.70
N SER A 135 1.93 6.29 -1.50
CA SER A 135 2.05 6.70 -2.91
C SER A 135 2.09 8.22 -2.97
N SER A 136 3.28 8.79 -2.94
CA SER A 136 3.54 10.25 -2.89
C SER A 136 4.08 10.79 -4.22
N THR A 137 4.17 12.11 -4.33
CA THR A 137 4.69 12.81 -5.52
C THR A 137 6.07 12.33 -5.99
N PRO A 138 7.11 12.21 -5.13
CA PRO A 138 8.41 11.67 -5.55
C PRO A 138 8.39 10.17 -5.87
N GLY A 139 7.40 9.44 -5.37
CA GLY A 139 7.25 8.01 -5.60
C GLY A 139 6.56 7.28 -4.46
N LYS A 140 6.66 5.95 -4.47
CA LYS A 140 6.16 5.09 -3.40
C LYS A 140 7.23 4.91 -2.33
N VAL A 141 6.97 5.48 -1.16
CA VAL A 141 7.88 5.43 0.00
C VAL A 141 7.35 4.42 1.00
N GLN A 142 8.21 3.51 1.46
CA GLN A 142 7.89 2.55 2.52
C GLN A 142 8.51 3.00 3.84
N VAL A 143 7.75 2.95 4.93
CA VAL A 143 8.30 3.09 6.29
C VAL A 143 8.85 1.73 6.72
N LEU A 144 10.15 1.64 6.94
CA LEU A 144 10.83 0.42 7.39
C LEU A 144 10.77 0.27 8.90
N GLY A 145 10.73 1.40 9.61
CA GLY A 145 10.49 1.46 11.04
C GLY A 145 11.05 2.70 11.71
N VAL A 146 11.14 2.62 13.03
CA VAL A 146 11.75 3.64 13.87
C VAL A 146 13.06 3.08 14.42
N SER A 147 14.11 3.90 14.41
CA SER A 147 15.41 3.55 14.96
C SER A 147 15.96 4.71 15.80
N GLU A 148 17.02 4.44 16.55
CA GLU A 148 17.77 5.45 17.28
C GLU A 148 19.22 5.41 16.79
N ILE A 149 19.69 6.51 16.21
CA ILE A 149 21.02 6.64 15.60
C ILE A 149 21.70 7.83 16.27
N LYS A 150 22.83 7.58 16.95
CA LYS A 150 23.57 8.62 17.71
C LYS A 150 22.69 9.39 18.70
N GLY A 151 21.72 8.73 19.33
CA GLY A 151 20.78 9.33 20.28
C GLY A 151 19.62 10.12 19.64
N GLU A 152 19.55 10.20 18.31
CA GLU A 152 18.40 10.77 17.59
C GLU A 152 17.43 9.66 17.18
N LYS A 153 16.17 9.79 17.59
CA LYS A 153 15.09 8.92 17.14
C LYS A 153 14.66 9.34 15.74
N VAL A 154 14.65 8.40 14.80
CA VAL A 154 14.40 8.65 13.38
C VAL A 154 13.42 7.64 12.79
N PHE A 155 12.66 8.07 11.78
CA PHE A 155 12.04 7.14 10.85
C PHE A 155 13.07 6.67 9.83
N VAL A 156 13.07 5.38 9.54
CA VAL A 156 13.85 4.77 8.45
C VAL A 156 12.90 4.47 7.31
N LEU A 157 13.20 5.01 6.12
CA LEU A 157 12.35 4.92 4.94
C LEU A 157 13.16 4.43 3.74
N ARG A 158 12.46 3.98 2.70
CA ARG A 158 13.05 3.74 1.37
C ARG A 158 12.03 3.97 0.27
N PHE A 159 12.49 4.29 -0.94
CA PHE A 159 11.63 4.17 -2.11
C PHE A 159 11.52 2.70 -2.52
N ILE A 160 10.29 2.24 -2.70
CA ILE A 160 9.98 0.98 -3.38
C ILE A 160 9.65 1.22 -4.86
N GLN A 161 9.41 2.48 -5.23
CA GLN A 161 9.31 2.99 -6.59
C GLN A 161 9.60 4.49 -6.52
N GLY A 162 10.52 5.02 -7.32
CA GLY A 162 10.84 6.45 -7.39
C GLY A 162 10.62 6.99 -8.82
N ARG A 163 10.50 8.31 -8.97
CA ARG A 163 10.56 8.96 -10.29
C ARG A 163 11.94 8.80 -10.93
N ASN A 164 13.00 8.94 -10.13
CA ASN A 164 14.33 8.48 -10.51
C ASN A 164 14.54 7.03 -10.00
N PRO A 165 14.89 6.07 -10.89
CA PRO A 165 15.22 4.70 -10.50
C PRO A 165 16.36 4.58 -9.47
N GLU A 166 17.33 5.49 -9.46
CA GLU A 166 18.48 5.48 -8.53
C GLU A 166 18.07 5.71 -7.06
N TRP A 167 16.86 6.21 -6.81
CA TRP A 167 16.34 6.37 -5.45
C TRP A 167 15.83 5.04 -4.86
N VAL A 168 15.50 4.06 -5.71
CA VAL A 168 14.85 2.82 -5.30
C VAL A 168 15.77 1.99 -4.42
N ALA A 169 15.22 1.44 -3.34
CA ALA A 169 15.91 0.66 -2.32
C ALA A 169 17.01 1.39 -1.54
N ARG A 170 17.31 2.66 -1.84
CA ARG A 170 18.19 3.51 -1.03
C ARG A 170 17.49 3.89 0.28
N PRO A 171 18.02 3.50 1.46
CA PRO A 171 17.47 3.94 2.73
C PRO A 171 17.72 5.44 2.93
N PHE A 172 16.77 6.12 3.56
CA PHE A 172 16.93 7.49 4.02
C PHE A 172 16.20 7.68 5.36
N PHE A 173 16.50 8.79 6.03
CA PHE A 173 16.08 9.04 7.39
C PHE A 173 15.30 10.34 7.49
N ALA A 174 14.27 10.32 8.32
CA ALA A 174 13.52 11.52 8.72
C ALA A 174 13.52 11.65 10.24
N THR A 175 13.54 12.87 10.75
CA THR A 175 13.36 13.12 12.18
C THR A 175 12.05 12.49 12.65
N TYR A 176 12.07 11.84 13.81
CA TYR A 176 10.86 11.24 14.36
C TYR A 176 9.84 12.32 14.76
N ASP A 177 8.63 12.18 14.22
CA ASP A 177 7.44 12.92 14.63
C ASP A 177 6.31 11.90 14.92
N GLU A 178 5.83 11.91 16.16
CA GLU A 178 4.76 11.00 16.61
C GLU A 178 3.38 11.33 16.02
N ASN A 179 3.22 12.49 15.38
CA ASN A 179 1.98 12.98 14.81
C ASN A 179 1.99 12.99 13.27
N ALA A 180 3.13 12.67 12.64
CA ALA A 180 3.24 12.53 11.20
C ALA A 180 2.31 11.44 10.68
N LYS A 181 1.57 11.77 9.62
CA LYS A 181 0.60 10.90 8.93
C LYS A 181 1.00 10.70 7.48
N TRP A 182 1.77 11.61 6.90
CA TRP A 182 2.19 11.55 5.50
C TRP A 182 3.65 11.93 5.30
N LEU A 183 4.17 11.72 4.09
CA LEU A 183 5.55 12.04 3.74
C LEU A 183 5.85 13.55 3.90
N SER A 184 4.88 14.41 3.56
CA SER A 184 4.97 15.86 3.72
C SER A 184 5.16 16.31 5.17
N ASP A 185 4.71 15.52 6.14
CA ASP A 185 4.85 15.87 7.56
C ASP A 185 6.29 15.61 8.06
N LEU A 186 7.09 14.87 7.28
CA LEU A 186 8.44 14.46 7.66
C LEU A 186 9.48 15.51 7.29
N LYS A 187 10.49 15.62 8.15
CA LYS A 187 11.67 16.46 7.93
C LYS A 187 12.94 15.61 7.85
N PRO A 188 13.96 16.02 7.08
CA PRO A 188 15.24 15.30 7.03
C PRO A 188 15.86 15.17 8.43
N ALA A 189 16.43 14.00 8.73
CA ALA A 189 17.12 13.75 10.00
C ALA A 189 18.52 14.38 10.03
N PHE A 190 19.18 14.36 11.19
CA PHE A 190 20.60 14.71 11.35
C PHE A 190 20.96 16.16 11.01
N GLY A 191 20.00 17.07 11.08
CA GLY A 191 20.21 18.49 10.79
C GLY A 191 20.34 18.82 9.30
N GLU A 192 20.02 17.87 8.42
CA GLU A 192 19.97 18.11 6.97
C GLU A 192 18.81 19.06 6.63
N SER A 193 19.01 19.91 5.61
CA SER A 193 18.01 20.90 5.20
C SER A 193 17.00 20.38 4.18
N LYS A 194 17.32 19.28 3.48
CA LYS A 194 16.49 18.66 2.43
C LYS A 194 16.70 17.15 2.37
N PHE A 195 15.70 16.41 1.89
CA PHE A 195 15.88 15.02 1.54
C PHE A 195 16.73 14.88 0.27
N PHE A 196 17.43 13.76 0.16
CA PHE A 196 18.37 13.49 -0.95
C PHE A 196 17.73 13.54 -2.35
N PHE A 197 16.40 13.44 -2.45
CA PHE A 197 15.66 13.40 -3.70
C PHE A 197 15.08 14.76 -4.10
N GLU A 198 15.12 15.78 -3.24
CA GLU A 198 14.40 17.04 -3.49
C GLU A 198 14.98 17.84 -4.67
N ASP A 199 16.31 17.97 -4.75
CA ASP A 199 16.95 18.69 -5.85
C ASP A 199 16.69 18.01 -7.20
N ASP A 200 16.92 16.70 -7.26
CA ASP A 200 16.72 15.92 -8.47
C ASP A 200 15.23 15.87 -8.88
N LEU A 201 14.30 15.89 -7.91
CA LEU A 201 12.88 16.05 -8.20
C LEU A 201 12.57 17.38 -8.90
N LEU A 202 13.20 18.47 -8.45
CA LEU A 202 13.02 19.79 -9.03
C LEU A 202 13.75 19.94 -10.37
N GLU A 203 15.01 19.55 -10.45
CA GLU A 203 15.86 19.71 -11.63
C GLU A 203 15.43 18.81 -12.78
N SER A 204 15.17 17.53 -12.51
CA SER A 204 14.87 16.54 -13.55
C SER A 204 13.39 16.50 -13.94
N PHE A 205 12.48 16.94 -13.06
CA PHE A 205 11.04 16.83 -13.30
C PHE A 205 10.27 18.16 -13.15
N GLY A 206 10.93 19.26 -12.74
CA GLY A 206 10.26 20.54 -12.52
C GLY A 206 9.27 20.52 -11.37
N ILE A 207 9.35 19.52 -10.47
CA ILE A 207 8.39 19.33 -9.39
C ILE A 207 9.06 19.71 -8.07
N LYS A 208 8.47 20.66 -7.35
CA LYS A 208 8.86 20.90 -5.96
C LYS A 208 8.30 19.79 -5.07
N TYR A 209 9.11 19.34 -4.12
CA TYR A 209 8.65 18.41 -3.09
C TYR A 209 7.49 18.99 -2.26
N PHE A 210 7.46 20.32 -2.11
CA PHE A 210 6.36 21.10 -1.57
C PHE A 210 5.97 22.23 -2.54
N ASP A 211 4.75 22.18 -3.07
CA ASP A 211 3.98 23.38 -3.41
C ASP A 211 2.79 23.43 -2.43
N SER A 212 2.65 24.55 -1.74
CA SER A 212 1.57 24.86 -0.81
C SER A 212 0.26 25.22 -1.50
N GLU A 213 0.05 24.81 -2.75
CA GLU A 213 -1.22 25.04 -3.43
C GLU A 213 -2.26 24.01 -2.96
N GLU A 214 -2.95 24.42 -1.89
CA GLU A 214 -4.41 24.48 -1.84
C GLU A 214 -5.17 23.30 -2.46
N ASN A 215 -5.59 22.42 -1.56
CA ASN A 215 -6.92 21.81 -1.53
C ASN A 215 -7.13 21.52 -0.02
N ASP A 216 -7.58 22.44 0.85
CA ASP A 216 -8.81 23.24 0.77
C ASP A 216 -9.92 22.57 -0.05
N PHE A 217 -10.13 21.29 0.23
CA PHE A 217 -11.46 20.72 0.24
C PHE A 217 -11.82 20.36 1.70
N GLU A 218 -11.80 21.39 2.57
CA GLU A 218 -12.66 21.58 3.76
C GLU A 218 -12.26 22.86 4.50
#